data_AF-A0A8X6SQR7-F1
#
_entry.id   AF-A0A8X6SQR7-F1
#
_cell.length_a   1.000
_cell.length_b   1.000
_cell.length_c   1.000
_cell.angle_alpha   90.00
_cell.angle_beta   90.00
_cell.angle_gamma   90.00
#
_symmetry.space_group_name_H-M   'P 1'
#
loop_
_entity.id
_entity.type
_entity.pdbx_description
1 polymer ?
#
loop_
_entity_poly.entity_id
_entity_poly.type
_entity_poly.pdbx_seq_one_letter_code
_entity_poly.pdbx_strand_id
1 'polypeptide(L)'
;MGVDSAEFHIWQKGHANEYDKNFDGTSGAMEMHAALIMWRRSISDCQMRFVSMLSDGDSKTFQFLSDNKIYGSDIKIEKEECLNQGEKSYSWWA
;
A
#
# COMPACT_ATOMS: atom_id res chain seq x y z
N MET A 1 14.99 21.06 -7.40
CA MET A 1 14.31 22.32 -7.74
C MET A 1 13.76 22.90 -6.45
N GLY A 2 14.07 24.15 -6.11
CA GLY A 2 13.50 24.80 -4.94
C GLY A 2 12.03 25.12 -5.18
N VAL A 3 11.20 25.02 -4.14
CA VAL A 3 9.76 25.34 -4.19
C VAL A 3 9.46 26.78 -4.61
N ASP A 4 10.43 27.71 -4.47
CA ASP A 4 10.31 29.10 -4.92
C ASP A 4 10.80 29.35 -6.36
N SER A 5 11.16 28.33 -7.13
CA SER A 5 11.63 28.55 -8.50
C SER A 5 10.48 28.88 -9.46
N ALA A 6 10.76 29.70 -10.47
CA ALA A 6 9.81 29.98 -11.55
C ALA A 6 9.39 28.69 -12.29
N GLU A 7 10.32 27.74 -12.43
CA GLU A 7 10.05 26.43 -13.01
C GLU A 7 9.02 25.63 -12.21
N PHE A 8 9.10 25.63 -10.87
CA PHE A 8 8.14 24.94 -10.00
C PHE A 8 6.73 25.53 -10.16
N HIS A 9 6.61 26.85 -10.21
CA HIS A 9 5.31 27.52 -10.38
C HIS A 9 4.68 27.24 -11.75
N ILE A 10 5.48 27.19 -12.83
CA ILE A 10 5.00 26.82 -14.17
C ILE A 10 4.51 25.38 -14.18
N TRP A 11 5.29 24.44 -13.63
CA TRP A 11 4.91 23.04 -13.49
C TRP A 11 3.63 22.90 -12.66
N GLN A 12 3.56 23.53 -11.49
CA GLN A 12 2.42 23.43 -10.57
C GLN A 12 1.13 23.94 -11.22
N LYS A 13 1.18 25.06 -11.93
CA LYS A 13 0.01 25.64 -12.60
C LYS A 13 -0.50 24.76 -13.74
N GLY A 14 0.38 24.09 -14.48
CA GLY A 14 -0.01 23.10 -15.49
C GLY A 14 -0.56 21.83 -14.86
N HIS A 15 0.15 21.29 -13.87
CA HIS A 15 -0.16 20.01 -13.23
C HIS A 15 -1.44 20.06 -12.39
N ALA A 16 -1.81 21.20 -11.81
CA ALA A 16 -3.02 21.33 -10.99
C ALA A 16 -4.32 20.94 -11.74
N ASN A 17 -4.35 21.06 -13.07
CA ASN A 17 -5.50 20.66 -13.88
C ASN A 17 -5.45 19.20 -14.34
N GLU A 18 -4.35 18.50 -14.08
CA GLU A 18 -4.09 17.10 -14.47
C GLU A 18 -3.89 16.18 -13.25
N TYR A 19 -4.09 16.71 -12.03
CA TYR A 19 -3.73 16.02 -10.80
C TYR A 19 -4.90 15.19 -10.27
N ASP A 20 -4.89 13.89 -10.57
CA ASP A 20 -5.88 12.90 -10.12
C ASP A 20 -5.59 12.39 -8.69
N LYS A 21 -5.53 13.30 -7.72
CA LYS A 21 -5.41 12.89 -6.32
C LYS A 21 -6.70 12.24 -5.86
N ASN A 22 -6.59 10.97 -5.45
CA ASN A 22 -7.72 10.18 -4.97
C ASN A 22 -7.68 9.90 -3.45
N PHE A 23 -6.65 10.39 -2.75
CA PHE A 23 -6.50 10.18 -1.32
C PHE A 23 -5.76 11.34 -0.64
N ASP A 24 -6.35 11.86 0.43
CA ASP A 24 -5.74 12.85 1.31
C ASP A 24 -5.13 12.18 2.55
N GLY A 25 -3.81 12.16 2.65
CA GLY A 25 -3.10 11.62 3.81
C GLY A 25 -1.66 11.23 3.50
N THR A 26 -1.03 10.49 4.42
CA THR A 26 0.31 9.95 4.19
C THR A 26 0.26 8.76 3.23
N SER A 27 1.39 8.45 2.59
CA SER A 27 1.50 7.27 1.72
C SER A 27 1.13 5.98 2.46
N GLY A 28 1.59 5.80 3.70
CA GLY A 28 1.22 4.62 4.51
C GLY A 28 -0.28 4.55 4.81
N ALA A 29 -0.95 5.69 5.01
CA ALA A 29 -2.41 5.71 5.18
C ALA A 29 -3.13 5.36 3.87
N MET A 30 -2.60 5.81 2.73
CA MET A 30 -3.12 5.47 1.40
C MET A 30 -3.09 3.96 1.17
N GLU A 31 -1.98 3.30 1.48
CA GLU A 31 -1.82 1.84 1.35
C GLU A 31 -2.84 1.08 2.20
N MET A 32 -3.02 1.48 3.46
CA MET A 32 -4.02 0.90 4.36
C MET A 32 -5.44 1.03 3.80
N HIS A 33 -5.82 2.22 3.34
CA HIS A 33 -7.15 2.47 2.79
C HIS A 33 -7.37 1.77 1.44
N ALA A 34 -6.36 1.74 0.57
CA ALA A 34 -6.43 1.04 -0.69
C ALA A 34 -6.62 -0.47 -0.47
N ALA A 35 -5.87 -1.07 0.45
CA ALA A 35 -6.04 -2.47 0.82
C ALA A 35 -7.46 -2.75 1.35
N LEU A 36 -7.97 -1.90 2.25
CA LEU A 36 -9.34 -2.03 2.75
C LEU A 36 -10.38 -2.04 1.64
N ILE A 37 -10.28 -1.13 0.67
CA ILE A 37 -11.19 -1.04 -0.46
C ILE A 37 -11.09 -2.30 -1.33
N MET A 38 -9.87 -2.73 -1.67
CA MET A 38 -9.65 -3.93 -2.48
C MET A 38 -10.21 -5.20 -1.83
N TRP A 39 -10.02 -5.36 -0.51
CA TRP A 39 -10.50 -6.53 0.23
C TRP A 39 -12.02 -6.53 0.43
N ARG A 40 -12.67 -5.37 0.43
CA ARG A 40 -14.14 -5.30 0.40
C ARG A 40 -14.68 -5.65 -0.99
N ARG A 41 -14.03 -5.13 -2.03
CA ARG A 41 -14.39 -5.41 -3.44
C ARG A 41 -14.20 -6.85 -3.84
N SER A 42 -13.21 -7.55 -3.28
CA SER A 42 -13.06 -9.00 -3.53
C SER A 42 -14.32 -9.77 -3.16
N ILE A 43 -15.03 -9.35 -2.11
CA ILE A 43 -16.32 -9.94 -1.72
C ILE A 43 -17.43 -9.49 -2.68
N SER A 44 -17.62 -8.18 -2.85
CA SER A 44 -18.79 -7.64 -3.55
C SER A 44 -18.75 -7.91 -5.05
N ASP A 45 -17.57 -7.82 -5.66
CA ASP A 45 -17.41 -7.80 -7.11
C ASP A 45 -16.89 -9.16 -7.62
N CYS A 46 -16.11 -9.86 -6.82
CA CYS A 46 -15.45 -11.12 -7.21
C CYS A 46 -15.95 -12.36 -6.44
N GLN A 47 -16.79 -12.20 -5.40
CA GLN A 47 -17.27 -13.29 -4.54
C GLN A 47 -16.16 -14.17 -3.95
N MET A 48 -15.00 -13.58 -3.66
CA MET A 48 -13.82 -14.27 -3.13
C MET A 48 -13.28 -13.58 -1.88
N ARG A 49 -12.48 -14.30 -1.10
CA ARG A 49 -11.85 -13.79 0.12
C ARG A 49 -10.35 -14.08 0.07
N PHE A 50 -9.54 -13.05 0.27
CA PHE A 50 -8.11 -13.20 0.48
C PHE A 50 -7.86 -13.80 1.87
N VAL A 51 -6.99 -14.81 1.98
CA VAL A 51 -6.69 -15.45 3.26
C VAL A 51 -5.30 -15.13 3.77
N SER A 52 -4.38 -14.75 2.88
CA SER A 52 -3.05 -14.29 3.25
C SER A 52 -2.70 -12.96 2.59
N MET A 53 -1.81 -12.21 3.24
CA MET A 53 -1.23 -10.95 2.78
C MET A 53 0.29 -11.04 2.84
N LEU A 54 0.95 -10.95 1.69
CA LEU A 54 2.41 -10.84 1.58
C LEU A 54 2.84 -9.39 1.76
N SER A 55 3.83 -9.12 2.63
CA SER A 55 4.38 -7.76 2.86
C SER A 55 5.83 -7.78 3.30
N ASP A 56 6.56 -6.69 3.05
CA ASP A 56 7.99 -6.52 3.38
C ASP A 56 8.15 -5.88 4.77
N GLY A 57 7.95 -6.66 5.84
CA GLY A 57 8.17 -6.25 7.23
C GLY A 57 7.14 -5.27 7.83
N ASP A 58 6.66 -4.27 7.08
CA ASP A 58 5.65 -3.32 7.58
C ASP A 58 4.31 -4.03 7.78
N SER A 59 3.85 -4.02 9.04
CA SER A 59 2.65 -4.78 9.45
C SER A 59 1.43 -3.88 9.64
N LYS A 60 1.50 -2.58 9.31
CA LYS A 60 0.42 -1.62 9.62
C LYS A 60 -0.83 -1.94 8.83
N THR A 61 -0.69 -2.23 7.54
CA THR A 61 -1.81 -2.62 6.68
C THR A 61 -2.44 -3.93 7.11
N PHE A 62 -1.63 -4.94 7.47
CA PHE A 62 -2.14 -6.20 8.01
C PHE A 62 -2.94 -6.00 9.30
N GLN A 63 -2.40 -5.23 10.24
CA GLN A 63 -3.06 -4.92 11.51
C GLN A 63 -4.37 -4.16 11.26
N PHE A 64 -4.33 -3.16 10.38
CA PHE A 64 -5.49 -2.37 10.01
C PHE A 64 -6.62 -3.23 9.42
N LEU A 65 -6.31 -4.17 8.51
CA LEU A 65 -7.30 -5.09 7.96
C LEU A 65 -7.86 -6.02 9.04
N SER A 66 -7.01 -6.55 9.91
CA SER A 66 -7.39 -7.45 11.01
C SER A 66 -8.32 -6.76 12.01
N ASP A 67 -8.00 -5.54 12.40
CA ASP A 67 -8.79 -4.73 13.34
C ASP A 67 -10.16 -4.37 12.77
N ASN A 68 -10.22 -4.12 11.46
CA ASN A 68 -11.48 -3.85 10.75
C ASN A 68 -12.32 -5.12 10.50
N LYS A 69 -11.83 -6.31 10.84
CA LYS A 69 -12.54 -7.60 10.71
C LYS A 69 -13.25 -7.75 9.36
N ILE A 70 -12.52 -7.57 8.25
CA ILE A 70 -13.11 -7.46 6.90
C ILE A 70 -14.04 -8.61 6.52
N TYR A 71 -13.74 -9.82 7.00
CA TYR A 71 -14.53 -11.03 6.75
C TYR A 71 -15.26 -11.54 7.99
N GLY A 72 -15.39 -10.73 9.04
CA GLY A 72 -15.94 -11.14 10.33
C GLY A 72 -14.91 -11.88 11.20
N SER A 73 -15.40 -12.55 12.24
CA SER A 73 -14.56 -13.29 13.21
C SER A 73 -14.20 -14.71 12.76
N ASP A 74 -14.86 -15.22 11.72
CA ASP A 74 -14.73 -16.62 11.30
C ASP A 74 -13.52 -16.84 10.38
N ILE A 75 -13.01 -15.77 9.74
CA ILE A 75 -11.86 -15.84 8.86
C ILE A 75 -10.73 -14.99 9.41
N LYS A 76 -9.62 -15.65 9.71
CA LYS A 76 -8.37 -15.02 10.09
C LYS A 76 -7.53 -14.79 8.84
N ILE A 77 -6.97 -13.58 8.74
CA ILE A 77 -6.01 -13.21 7.72
C ILE A 77 -4.63 -13.59 8.22
N GLU A 78 -3.83 -14.24 7.38
CA GLU A 78 -2.44 -14.58 7.69
C GLU A 78 -1.49 -13.58 7.03
N LYS A 79 -0.43 -13.21 7.73
CA LYS A 79 0.63 -12.37 7.17
C LYS A 79 1.77 -13.28 6.71
N GLU A 80 2.19 -13.10 5.48
CA GLU A 80 3.40 -13.70 4.93
C GLU A 80 4.48 -12.61 4.78
N GLU A 81 5.72 -12.95 5.10
CA GLU A 81 6.85 -12.03 4.94
C GLU A 81 7.46 -12.18 3.56
N CYS A 82 7.70 -11.06 2.89
CA CYS A 82 8.52 -11.04 1.69
C CYS A 82 9.99 -11.19 2.10
N LEU A 83 10.51 -12.42 2.04
CA LEU A 83 11.94 -12.65 2.16
C LEU A 83 12.60 -12.16 0.88
N ASN A 84 12.94 -10.88 0.83
CA ASN A 84 13.86 -10.39 -0.18
C ASN A 84 15.14 -11.24 -0.10
N GLN A 85 15.58 -11.81 -1.23
CA GLN A 85 16.96 -12.30 -1.39
C GLN A 85 17.92 -11.09 -1.40
N GLY A 86 17.91 -10.33 -0.31
CA GLY A 86 18.69 -9.12 -0.05
C GLY A 86 19.95 -9.38 0.75
N GLU A 87 20.26 -10.63 1.11
CA GLU A 87 21.62 -11.01 1.48
C GLU A 87 22.44 -11.28 0.22
N LYS A 88 22.79 -10.20 -0.50
CA LYS A 88 24.10 -10.21 -1.16
C LYS A 88 25.15 -10.07 -0.06
N SER A 89 25.42 -11.16 0.66
CA SER A 89 26.72 -11.31 1.31
C SER A 89 27.74 -11.33 0.19
N TYR A 90 28.57 -10.29 0.11
CA TYR A 90 29.72 -10.23 -0.79
C TYR A 90 30.70 -11.35 -0.42
N SER A 91 30.41 -12.58 -0.84
CA SER A 91 31.20 -13.78 -0.55
C SER A 91 30.95 -14.87 -1.61
N TRP A 92 30.78 -14.48 -2.87
CA TRP A 92 30.82 -15.42 -4.01
C TRP A 92 31.79 -14.98 -5.10
N TRP A 93 32.72 -14.09 -4.77
CA TRP A 93 33.89 -13.75 -5.58
C TRP A 93 35.13 -13.73 -4.67
N ALA A 94 35.54 -14.90 -4.20
CA ALA A 94 36.87 -15.15 -3.65
C ALA A 94 37.32 -16.55 -4.10
#